data_AF-A0A246BMN8-F1
#
_entry.id   AF-A0A246BMN8-F1
#
_cell.length_a   1.000
_cell.length_b   1.000
_cell.length_c   1.000
_cell.angle_alpha   90.00
_cell.angle_beta   90.00
_cell.angle_gamma   90.00
#
_symmetry.space_group_name_H-M   'P 1'
#
loop_
_entity.id
_entity.type
_entity.pdbx_description
1 polymer ?
#
loop_
_entity_poly.entity_id
_entity_poly.type
_entity_poly.pdbx_seq_one_letter_code
_entity_poly.pdbx_strand_id
1 'polypeptide(L)'
;MTRYNRVTVYGLVKRYREQGLAGLRDARHVNQGAPRLLTAEQQQTLAARLHADFEQGIVWSGKDVQDWLQQQYGMSVHLGRTYEFLRAAGFTPQRP
;
A
#
# COMPACT_ATOMS: atom_id res chain seq x y z
N MET A 1 -33.03 18.97 -2.34
CA MET A 1 -31.76 19.46 -1.77
C MET A 1 -30.67 18.42 -2.00
N THR A 2 -29.50 18.80 -2.47
CA THR A 2 -28.35 17.88 -2.60
C THR A 2 -27.83 17.52 -1.20
N ARG A 3 -27.55 16.24 -0.93
CA ARG A 3 -27.13 15.71 0.39
C ARG A 3 -25.72 16.17 0.84
N TYR A 4 -25.14 17.20 0.23
CA TYR A 4 -23.79 17.63 0.56
C TYR A 4 -23.76 18.50 1.82
N ASN A 5 -22.75 18.29 2.66
CA ASN A 5 -22.49 19.19 3.77
C ASN A 5 -21.96 20.55 3.24
N ARG A 6 -22.13 21.61 4.04
CA ARG A 6 -21.76 23.00 3.67
C ARG A 6 -20.28 23.15 3.30
N VAL A 7 -19.35 22.49 4.00
CA VAL A 7 -17.90 22.51 3.72
C VAL A 7 -17.62 21.97 2.32
N THR A 8 -18.26 20.85 1.93
CA THR A 8 -18.10 20.28 0.59
C THR A 8 -18.59 21.25 -0.48
N VAL A 9 -19.72 21.93 -0.26
CA VAL A 9 -20.27 22.91 -1.20
C VAL A 9 -19.33 24.10 -1.37
N TYR A 10 -18.82 24.68 -0.27
CA TYR A 10 -17.86 25.79 -0.35
C TYR A 10 -16.56 25.39 -1.07
N GLY A 11 -16.05 24.18 -0.80
CA GLY A 11 -14.86 23.65 -1.48
C GLY A 11 -15.08 23.42 -2.98
N LEU A 12 -16.28 23.01 -3.40
CA LEU A 12 -16.63 22.89 -4.83
C LEU A 12 -16.72 24.24 -5.51
N VAL A 13 -17.41 25.21 -4.89
CA VAL A 13 -17.54 26.58 -5.43
C VAL A 13 -16.19 27.26 -5.56
N LYS A 14 -15.30 27.13 -4.57
CA LYS A 14 -13.94 27.66 -4.62
C LYS A 14 -13.14 27.07 -5.79
N ARG A 15 -13.11 25.74 -5.92
CA ARG A 15 -12.41 25.06 -7.02
C ARG A 15 -12.95 25.45 -8.39
N TYR A 16 -14.26 25.58 -8.53
CA TYR A 16 -14.86 26.04 -9.79
C TYR A 16 -14.43 27.47 -10.14
N ARG A 17 -14.39 28.39 -9.17
CA ARG A 17 -13.94 29.77 -9.41
C ARG A 17 -12.47 29.84 -9.81
N GLU A 18 -11.62 28.98 -9.26
CA GLU A 18 -10.17 29.00 -9.50
C GLU A 18 -9.76 28.23 -10.77
N GLN A 19 -10.43 27.12 -11.07
CA GLN A 19 -9.98 26.12 -12.06
C GLN A 19 -11.06 25.79 -13.11
N GLY A 20 -12.22 26.46 -13.05
CA GLY A 20 -13.35 26.18 -13.93
C GLY A 20 -13.90 24.76 -13.77
N LEU A 21 -14.51 24.24 -14.84
CA LEU A 21 -15.05 22.88 -14.89
C LEU A 21 -13.96 21.81 -14.65
N ALA A 22 -12.71 22.07 -15.04
CA ALA A 22 -11.61 21.14 -14.80
C ALA A 22 -11.34 20.90 -13.31
N GLY A 23 -11.61 21.88 -12.44
CA GLY A 23 -11.49 21.75 -10.98
C GLY A 23 -12.56 20.88 -10.32
N LEU A 24 -13.62 20.51 -11.05
CA LEU A 24 -14.71 19.66 -10.57
C LEU A 24 -14.57 18.18 -10.99
N ARG A 25 -13.58 17.84 -11.84
CA ARG A 25 -13.34 16.46 -12.30
C ARG A 25 -12.94 15.54 -11.14
N ASP A 26 -13.19 14.24 -11.29
CA ASP A 26 -12.71 13.24 -10.33
C ASP A 26 -11.18 13.20 -10.36
N ALA A 27 -10.57 13.72 -9.30
CA ALA A 27 -9.12 13.80 -9.15
C ALA A 27 -8.52 12.52 -8.56
N ARG A 28 -9.30 11.48 -8.23
CA ARG A 28 -8.76 10.23 -7.66
C ARG A 28 -7.81 9.52 -8.63
N HIS A 29 -8.02 9.66 -9.94
CA HIS A 29 -7.12 9.10 -10.96
C HIS A 29 -5.74 9.76 -10.99
N VAL A 30 -5.64 11.04 -10.60
CA VAL A 30 -4.36 11.76 -10.53
C VAL A 30 -3.76 11.74 -9.12
N ASN A 31 -4.53 11.34 -8.11
CA ASN A 31 -4.05 11.21 -6.74
C ASN A 31 -3.37 9.83 -6.58
N GLN A 32 -2.05 9.79 -6.76
CA GLN A 32 -1.25 8.56 -6.71
C GLN A 32 -1.22 7.88 -5.33
N GLY A 33 -1.87 8.48 -4.32
CA GLY A 33 -1.88 7.98 -2.95
C GLY A 33 -0.51 8.12 -2.29
N ALA A 34 -0.37 7.51 -1.11
CA ALA A 34 0.92 7.43 -0.44
C ALA A 34 1.89 6.55 -1.27
N PRO A 35 3.19 6.88 -1.31
CA PRO A 35 4.18 6.06 -1.99
C PRO A 35 4.19 4.63 -1.44
N ARG A 36 4.54 3.67 -2.31
CA ARG A 36 4.70 2.26 -1.91
C ARG A 36 5.83 2.15 -0.88
N LEU A 37 5.61 1.32 0.15
CA LEU A 37 6.60 1.11 1.22
C LEU A 37 7.86 0.40 0.72
N LEU A 38 7.71 -0.54 -0.22
CA LEU A 38 8.83 -1.21 -0.86
C LEU A 38 8.97 -0.72 -2.31
N THR A 39 10.20 -0.56 -2.77
CA THR A 39 10.48 -0.42 -4.20
C THR A 39 10.18 -1.75 -4.92
N ALA A 40 10.05 -1.71 -6.25
CA ALA A 40 9.84 -2.93 -7.03
C ALA A 40 10.98 -3.94 -6.84
N GLU A 41 12.23 -3.46 -6.76
CA GLU A 41 13.43 -4.28 -6.54
C GLU A 41 13.44 -4.93 -5.14
N GLN A 42 13.08 -4.17 -4.10
CA GLN A 42 12.96 -4.70 -2.74
C GLN A 42 11.86 -5.75 -2.65
N GLN A 43 10.73 -5.51 -3.33
CA GLN A 43 9.62 -6.46 -3.39
C GLN A 43 10.04 -7.75 -4.10
N GLN A 44 10.78 -7.66 -5.21
CA GLN A 44 11.32 -8.82 -5.93
C GLN A 44 12.31 -9.61 -5.08
N THR A 45 13.20 -8.90 -4.36
CA THR A 45 14.19 -9.52 -3.47
C THR A 45 13.51 -10.27 -2.33
N LEU A 46 12.50 -9.67 -1.69
CA LEU A 46 11.71 -10.33 -0.66
C LEU A 46 10.99 -11.56 -1.22
N ALA A 47 10.35 -11.47 -2.39
CA ALA A 47 9.66 -12.59 -3.01
C ALA A 47 10.61 -13.75 -3.32
N ALA A 48 11.77 -13.47 -3.91
CA ALA A 48 12.78 -14.50 -4.20
C ALA A 48 13.26 -15.19 -2.92
N ARG A 49 13.48 -14.43 -1.84
CA ARG A 49 13.88 -14.99 -0.55
C ARG A 49 12.80 -15.90 0.04
N LEU A 50 11.55 -15.44 0.05
CA LEU A 50 10.42 -16.21 0.55
C LEU A 50 10.25 -17.53 -0.20
N HIS A 51 10.40 -17.53 -1.52
CA HIS A 51 10.36 -18.76 -2.31
C HIS A 51 11.53 -19.69 -2.01
N ALA A 52 12.75 -19.18 -1.93
CA ALA A 52 13.93 -20.00 -1.63
C ALA A 52 13.83 -20.71 -0.26
N ASP A 53 13.28 -20.02 0.74
CA ASP A 53 13.06 -20.58 2.07
C ASP A 53 11.86 -21.55 2.07
N PHE A 54 10.79 -21.26 1.32
CA PHE A 54 9.64 -22.14 1.18
C PHE A 54 9.99 -23.49 0.52
N GLU A 55 10.84 -23.49 -0.50
CA GLU A 55 11.35 -24.72 -1.14
C GLU A 55 12.13 -25.61 -0.14
N GLN A 56 12.66 -25.02 0.94
CA GLN A 56 13.32 -25.74 2.03
C GLN A 56 12.34 -26.13 3.16
N GLY A 57 11.04 -25.88 2.98
CA GLY A 57 10.00 -26.15 3.97
C GLY A 57 9.88 -25.09 5.07
N ILE A 58 10.53 -23.93 4.92
CA ILE A 58 10.48 -22.84 5.90
C ILE A 58 9.35 -21.88 5.52
N VAL A 59 8.36 -21.74 6.41
CA VAL A 59 7.24 -20.82 6.23
C VAL A 59 7.43 -19.59 7.09
N TRP A 60 7.38 -18.41 6.46
CA TRP A 60 7.54 -17.15 7.17
C TRP A 60 6.21 -16.65 7.72
N SER A 61 6.23 -16.21 8.97
CA SER A 61 5.16 -15.42 9.58
C SER A 61 5.27 -13.95 9.20
N GLY A 62 4.22 -13.17 9.50
CA GLY A 62 4.26 -11.72 9.33
C GLY A 62 5.37 -11.04 10.16
N LYS A 63 5.78 -11.62 11.29
CA LYS A 63 6.85 -11.10 12.16
C LYS A 63 8.23 -11.36 11.56
N ASP A 64 8.45 -12.51 10.94
CA ASP A 64 9.71 -12.84 10.26
C ASP A 64 9.98 -11.86 9.11
N VAL A 65 8.93 -11.50 8.37
CA VAL A 65 9.02 -10.46 7.34
C VAL A 65 9.37 -9.10 7.94
N GLN A 66 8.81 -8.71 9.09
CA GLN A 66 9.18 -7.45 9.76
C GLN A 66 10.67 -7.45 10.14
N ASP A 67 11.12 -8.52 10.77
CA ASP A 67 12.50 -8.64 11.25
C ASP A 67 13.49 -8.62 10.09
N TRP A 68 13.18 -9.33 9.01
CA TRP A 68 14.01 -9.32 7.82
C TRP A 68 14.05 -7.94 7.14
N LEU A 69 12.92 -7.26 7.00
CA LEU A 69 12.89 -5.89 6.43
C LEU A 69 13.66 -4.89 7.30
N GLN A 70 13.59 -5.03 8.62
CA GLN A 70 14.37 -4.22 9.55
C GLN A 70 15.87 -4.53 9.43
N GLN A 71 16.26 -5.80 9.30
CA GLN A 71 17.66 -6.20 9.19
C GLN A 71 18.28 -5.82 7.84
N GLN A 72 17.56 -6.00 6.73
CA GLN A 72 18.10 -5.76 5.39
C GLN A 72 18.06 -4.29 4.98
N TYR A 73 17.03 -3.56 5.39
CA TYR A 73 16.76 -2.22 4.89
C TYR A 73 16.56 -1.17 5.99
N GLY A 74 16.64 -1.55 7.27
CA GLY A 74 16.41 -0.63 8.39
C GLY A 74 14.94 -0.18 8.51
N MET A 75 14.00 -0.86 7.85
CA MET A 75 12.61 -0.41 7.75
C MET A 75 11.72 -1.01 8.83
N SER A 76 11.06 -0.15 9.60
CA SER A 76 9.99 -0.55 10.52
C SER A 76 8.64 -0.49 9.81
N VAL A 77 8.02 -1.65 9.60
CA VAL A 77 6.72 -1.77 8.92
C VAL A 77 5.67 -2.32 9.88
N HIS A 78 4.42 -1.86 9.76
CA HIS A 78 3.31 -2.41 10.53
C HIS A 78 3.02 -3.87 10.12
N LEU A 79 2.66 -4.71 11.09
CA LEU A 79 2.36 -6.13 10.85
C LEU A 79 1.28 -6.36 9.78
N GLY A 80 0.27 -5.49 9.68
CA GLY A 80 -0.74 -5.60 8.62
C GLY A 80 -0.14 -5.51 7.20
N ARG A 81 0.93 -4.72 7.03
CA ARG A 81 1.61 -4.55 5.73
C ARG A 81 2.40 -5.78 5.33
N THR A 82 2.92 -6.56 6.28
CA THR A 82 3.70 -7.75 5.92
C THR A 82 2.83 -8.82 5.27
N TYR A 83 1.56 -8.92 5.64
CA TYR A 83 0.60 -9.77 4.92
C TYR A 83 0.24 -9.27 3.51
N GLU A 84 0.37 -7.97 3.23
CA GLU A 84 0.28 -7.46 1.85
C GLU A 84 1.49 -7.93 1.04
N PHE A 85 2.69 -7.89 1.62
CA PHE A 85 3.92 -8.33 0.96
C PHE A 85 3.94 -9.85 0.71
N LEU A 86 3.52 -10.66 1.69
CA LEU A 86 3.37 -12.10 1.53
C LEU A 86 2.39 -12.45 0.40
N ARG A 87 1.23 -11.77 0.35
CA ARG A 87 0.25 -11.95 -0.75
C ARG A 87 0.82 -11.52 -2.10
N ALA A 88 1.58 -10.43 -2.14
CA ALA A 88 2.22 -9.96 -3.36
C ALA A 88 3.31 -10.92 -3.87
N ALA A 89 3.92 -11.71 -2.97
CA ALA A 89 4.81 -12.83 -3.30
C ALA A 89 4.06 -14.14 -3.59
N GLY A 90 2.73 -14.14 -3.66
CA GLY A 90 1.91 -15.31 -4.02
C GLY A 90 1.54 -16.23 -2.85
N PHE A 91 1.88 -15.89 -1.60
CA PHE A 91 1.54 -16.69 -0.44
C PHE A 91 0.15 -16.37 0.11
N THR A 92 -0.55 -17.40 0.60
CA THR A 92 -1.86 -17.26 1.25
C THR A 92 -1.74 -17.53 2.76
N PRO A 93 -2.51 -16.83 3.62
CA PRO A 93 -2.55 -17.15 5.05
C PRO A 93 -2.99 -18.60 5.27
N GLN A 94 -2.16 -19.38 5.96
CA GLN A 94 -2.52 -20.73 6.38
C GLN A 94 -3.19 -20.67 7.76
N ARG A 95 -4.25 -21.46 7.95
CA ARG A 95 -4.87 -21.67 9.26
C ARG A 95 -4.16 -22.83 9.96
N PRO A 96 -3.92 -22.74 11.27
CA PRO A 96 -3.40 -23.86 12.06
C PRO A 96 -4.38 -25.04 12.07
#